data_AF-A0A067JJY7-F1
#
_entry.id   AF-A0A067JJY7-F1
#
_cell.length_a   1.000
_cell.length_b   1.000
_cell.length_c   1.000
_cell.angle_alpha   90.00
_cell.angle_beta   90.00
_cell.angle_gamma   90.00
#
_symmetry.space_group_name_H-M   'P 1'
#
loop_
_entity.id
_entity.type
_entity.pdbx_description
1 polymer ?
#
loop_
_entity_poly.entity_id
_entity_poly.type
_entity_poly.pdbx_seq_one_letter_code
_entity_poly.pdbx_strand_id
1 'polypeptide(L)'
;MPEGLYIHGNDSPLTNVGIDYPFYLDNTTALETVYRLNVGGRDIDGSGDTGMYKKWVQDSNYIFGAAFGVTSISKVKINYVGINALIPLVGYKCSNKLQD
;
A
#
# COMPACT_ATOMS: atom_id res chain seq x y z
N MET A 1 -13.37 0.09 -12.99
CA MET A 1 -12.07 -0.26 -12.36
C MET A 1 -11.88 -1.78 -12.36
N PRO A 2 -10.64 -2.32 -12.46
CA PRO A 2 -10.41 -3.76 -12.35
C PRO A 2 -10.78 -4.29 -10.95
N GLU A 3 -11.47 -5.43 -10.89
CA GLU A 3 -11.82 -6.06 -9.62
C GLU A 3 -10.58 -6.51 -8.84
N GLY A 4 -10.63 -6.37 -7.51
CA GLY A 4 -9.62 -6.89 -6.60
C GLY A 4 -8.26 -6.18 -6.67
N LEU A 5 -8.14 -5.07 -7.40
CA LEU A 5 -6.87 -4.34 -7.54
C LEU A 5 -6.56 -3.38 -6.39
N TYR A 6 -7.60 -2.81 -5.79
CA TYR A 6 -7.46 -1.86 -4.69
C TYR A 6 -8.28 -2.27 -3.48
N ILE A 7 -9.54 -2.70 -3.69
CA ILE A 7 -10.51 -3.03 -2.64
C ILE A 7 -11.34 -4.24 -3.07
N HIS A 8 -11.92 -4.93 -2.08
CA HIS A 8 -12.88 -6.01 -2.25
C HIS A 8 -14.22 -5.51 -2.84
N GLY A 9 -14.30 -5.37 -4.17
CA GLY A 9 -15.54 -5.39 -4.96
C GLY A 9 -16.60 -4.31 -4.67
N ASN A 10 -17.66 -4.30 -5.50
CA ASN A 10 -18.69 -3.27 -5.49
C ASN A 10 -19.61 -3.28 -4.25
N ASP A 11 -19.65 -4.38 -3.50
CA ASP A 11 -20.68 -4.60 -2.47
C ASP A 11 -20.17 -4.43 -1.03
N SER A 12 -18.89 -4.10 -0.85
CA SER A 12 -18.31 -3.85 0.47
C SER A 12 -18.06 -2.35 0.66
N PRO A 13 -18.75 -1.68 1.60
CA PRO A 13 -18.51 -0.27 1.86
C PRO A 13 -17.12 -0.06 2.47
N LEU A 14 -16.47 1.02 2.07
CA LEU A 14 -15.25 1.48 2.70
C LEU A 14 -15.54 2.15 4.05
N THR A 15 -14.74 1.79 5.05
CA THR A 15 -14.67 2.55 6.30
C THR A 15 -13.96 3.87 6.02
N ASN A 16 -14.69 4.97 6.09
CA ASN A 16 -14.14 6.31 5.96
C ASN A 16 -13.77 6.84 7.36
N VAL A 17 -12.61 7.48 7.49
CA VAL A 17 -12.16 7.99 8.80
C VAL A 17 -12.90 9.29 9.09
N GLY A 18 -13.66 9.34 10.18
CA GLY A 18 -14.35 10.55 10.63
C GLY A 18 -15.64 10.89 9.87
N ILE A 19 -16.17 9.98 9.06
CA ILE A 19 -17.45 10.11 8.38
C ILE A 19 -18.29 8.86 8.66
N ASP A 20 -19.50 9.03 9.18
CA ASP A 20 -20.40 7.92 9.56
C ASP A 20 -21.21 7.33 8.38
N TYR A 21 -21.07 7.91 7.18
CA TYR A 21 -21.77 7.43 5.98
C TYR A 21 -20.91 6.43 5.20
N PRO A 22 -21.48 5.27 4.79
CA PRO A 22 -20.77 4.28 4.00
C PRO A 22 -20.46 4.83 2.61
N PHE A 23 -19.22 4.66 2.16
CA PHE A 23 -18.79 4.98 0.80
C PHE A 23 -18.61 3.69 0.00
N TYR A 24 -19.32 3.58 -1.12
CA TYR A 24 -19.23 2.43 -2.03
C TYR A 24 -18.33 2.77 -3.19
N LEU A 25 -17.39 1.87 -3.48
CA LEU A 25 -16.52 1.96 -4.64
C LEU A 25 -17.02 0.97 -5.67
N ASP A 26 -17.60 1.50 -6.74
CA ASP A 26 -18.15 0.71 -7.82
C ASP A 26 -17.36 0.87 -9.12
N ASN A 27 -17.77 0.15 -10.17
CA ASN A 27 -17.10 0.20 -11.46
C ASN A 27 -17.26 1.54 -12.20
N THR A 28 -18.10 2.46 -11.71
CA THR A 28 -18.32 3.81 -12.26
C THR A 28 -17.42 4.85 -11.59
N THR A 29 -16.80 4.51 -10.46
CA THR A 29 -15.92 5.40 -9.71
C THR A 29 -14.50 5.39 -10.29
N ALA A 30 -13.98 6.57 -10.63
CA ALA A 30 -12.58 6.75 -11.01
C ALA A 30 -11.71 7.07 -9.78
N LEU A 31 -10.53 6.48 -9.70
CA LEU A 31 -9.56 6.72 -8.62
C LEU A 31 -8.31 7.40 -9.17
N GLU A 32 -7.83 8.41 -8.45
CA GLU A 32 -6.52 9.00 -8.63
C GLU A 32 -5.61 8.60 -7.46
N THR A 33 -4.41 8.09 -7.76
CA THR A 33 -3.42 7.80 -6.71
C THR A 33 -2.71 9.09 -6.34
N VAL A 34 -2.95 9.60 -5.12
CA VAL A 34 -2.23 10.79 -4.60
C VAL A 34 -0.91 10.40 -3.96
N TYR A 35 -0.90 9.33 -3.14
CA TYR A 35 0.31 8.82 -2.48
C TYR A 35 0.36 7.29 -2.53
N ARG A 36 1.58 6.74 -2.65
CA ARG A 36 1.85 5.31 -2.59
C ARG A 36 3.19 5.07 -1.88
N LEU A 37 3.12 4.60 -0.64
CA LEU A 37 4.27 4.54 0.27
C LEU A 37 4.80 3.09 0.43
N ASN A 38 6.12 2.94 0.45
CA ASN A 38 6.83 1.74 0.88
C ASN A 38 7.33 1.92 2.33
N VAL A 39 6.44 1.61 3.29
CA VAL A 39 6.68 1.88 4.71
C VAL A 39 7.88 1.11 5.26
N GLY A 40 8.85 1.84 5.81
CA GLY A 40 10.11 1.27 6.32
C GLY A 40 11.03 0.72 5.24
N GLY A 41 10.70 0.94 3.97
CA GLY A 41 11.45 0.52 2.81
C GLY A 41 12.07 1.70 2.06
N ARG A 42 12.67 1.41 0.90
CA ARG A 42 13.25 2.40 -0.01
C ARG A 42 12.31 2.68 -1.18
N ASP A 43 12.60 3.74 -1.92
CA ASP A 43 11.93 4.01 -3.19
C ASP A 43 12.05 2.82 -4.15
N ILE A 44 10.96 2.56 -4.89
CA ILE A 44 10.88 1.55 -5.94
C ILE A 44 10.32 2.25 -7.17
N ASP A 45 11.13 2.34 -8.22
CA ASP A 45 10.68 2.86 -9.50
C ASP A 45 9.72 1.89 -10.18
N GLY A 46 8.96 2.37 -11.16
CA GLY A 46 7.96 1.56 -11.85
C GLY A 46 8.52 0.25 -12.44
N SER A 47 9.75 0.26 -12.95
CA SER A 47 10.41 -0.96 -13.46
C SER A 47 10.69 -2.02 -12.38
N GLY A 48 10.70 -1.64 -11.10
CA GLY A 48 10.85 -2.53 -9.96
C GLY A 48 9.52 -3.03 -9.37
N ASP A 49 8.39 -2.60 -9.93
CA ASP A 49 7.05 -3.02 -9.51
C ASP A 49 6.60 -4.33 -10.19
N THR A 50 5.63 -5.00 -9.57
CA THR A 50 5.06 -6.24 -10.12
C THR A 50 3.98 -5.95 -11.15
N GLY A 51 4.39 -5.68 -12.39
CA GLY A 51 3.50 -5.72 -13.57
C GLY A 51 2.58 -4.52 -13.79
N MET A 52 2.58 -3.52 -12.89
CA MET A 52 1.76 -2.30 -13.06
C MET A 52 2.58 -1.01 -13.15
N TYR A 53 3.91 -1.11 -13.17
CA TYR A 53 4.82 0.03 -13.30
C TYR A 53 4.59 1.14 -12.27
N LYS A 54 4.13 0.78 -11.07
CA LYS A 54 3.81 1.73 -9.99
C LYS A 54 5.09 2.19 -9.30
N LYS A 55 5.24 3.50 -9.10
CA LYS A 55 6.26 4.02 -8.19
C LYS A 55 5.81 3.88 -6.74
N TRP A 56 6.71 3.43 -5.87
CA TRP A 56 6.55 3.42 -4.42
C TRP A 56 7.62 4.32 -3.82
N VAL A 57 7.23 5.23 -2.91
CA VAL A 57 8.18 6.14 -2.26
C VAL A 57 8.33 5.79 -0.79
N GLN A 58 9.51 5.98 -0.22
CA GLN A 58 9.72 5.83 1.23
C GLN A 58 8.78 6.75 2.03
N ASP A 59 8.46 6.35 3.26
CA ASP A 59 7.46 7.02 4.09
C ASP A 59 8.03 8.10 5.03
N SER A 60 9.35 8.23 5.13
CA SER A 60 10.04 9.11 6.09
C SER A 60 9.54 10.56 6.11
N ASN A 61 9.25 11.14 4.94
CA ASN A 61 8.74 12.52 4.83
C ASN A 61 7.26 12.68 5.25
N TYR A 62 6.56 11.57 5.51
CA TYR A 62 5.15 11.54 5.88
C TYR A 62 4.94 11.13 7.34
N ILE A 63 6.02 10.89 8.08
CA ILE A 63 5.97 10.65 9.53
C ILE A 63 5.84 11.99 10.24
N PHE A 64 4.74 12.15 10.97
CA PHE A 64 4.53 13.32 11.82
C PHE A 64 5.20 13.11 13.19
N GLY A 65 5.94 14.12 13.65
CA GLY A 65 6.64 14.09 14.93
C GLY A 65 8.09 13.61 14.84
N ALA A 66 8.77 13.54 15.98
CA ALA A 66 10.19 13.19 16.05
C ALA A 66 10.44 11.67 16.12
N ALA A 67 9.40 10.87 16.36
CA ALA A 67 9.52 9.43 16.55
C ALA A 67 9.36 8.70 15.20
N PHE A 68 10.48 8.46 14.52
CA PHE A 68 10.52 7.69 13.26
C PHE A 68 10.36 6.18 13.47
N GLY A 69 10.52 5.70 14.72
CA GLY A 69 10.54 4.28 15.03
C GLY A 69 11.77 3.57 14.45
N VAL A 70 11.66 2.25 14.29
CA VAL A 70 12.70 1.37 13.76
C VAL A 70 12.19 0.67 12.51
N THR A 71 12.97 0.74 11.43
CA THR A 71 12.70 -0.03 10.21
C THR A 71 13.04 -1.51 10.44
N SER A 72 12.06 -2.39 10.27
CA SER A 72 12.22 -3.84 10.29
C SER A 72 12.21 -4.39 8.87
N ILE A 73 13.28 -5.10 8.50
CA ILE A 73 13.45 -5.73 7.18
C ILE A 73 13.49 -7.25 7.36
N SER A 74 12.57 -7.96 6.72
CA SER A 74 12.48 -9.42 6.79
C SER A 74 12.77 -10.07 5.44
N LYS A 75 13.67 -11.07 5.44
CA LYS A 75 14.05 -11.90 4.28
C LYS A 75 13.15 -13.10 4.04
N VAL A 76 11.88 -12.98 4.44
CA VAL A 76 10.90 -14.04 4.26
C VAL A 76 10.28 -13.92 2.87
N LYS A 77 10.24 -15.04 2.14
CA LYS A 77 9.50 -15.13 0.88
C LYS A 77 8.01 -14.91 1.17
N ILE A 78 7.45 -13.87 0.56
CA ILE A 78 6.01 -13.61 0.64
C ILE A 78 5.30 -14.55 -0.33
N ASN A 79 4.40 -15.38 0.20
CA ASN A 79 3.51 -16.21 -0.61
C ASN A 79 2.18 -15.49 -0.73
N TYR A 80 1.84 -15.09 -1.95
CA TYR A 80 0.56 -14.44 -2.23
C TYR A 80 -0.54 -15.48 -2.41
N VAL A 81 -1.71 -15.19 -1.84
CA VAL A 81 -2.95 -15.89 -2.14
C VAL A 81 -3.83 -14.88 -2.89
N GLY A 82 -3.75 -14.84 -4.23
CA GLY A 82 -4.47 -13.87 -5.06
C GLY A 82 -3.62 -13.20 -6.14
N ILE A 83 -4.07 -12.04 -6.62
CA ILE A 83 -3.44 -11.32 -7.74
C ILE A 83 -2.08 -10.75 -7.30
N ASN A 84 -0.98 -11.24 -7.90
CA ASN A 84 0.40 -10.87 -7.54
C ASN A 84 0.76 -9.39 -7.82
N ALA A 85 -0.12 -8.61 -8.44
CA ALA A 85 0.15 -7.24 -8.84
C ALA A 85 0.06 -6.22 -7.67
N LEU A 86 -0.51 -6.62 -6.53
CA LEU A 86 -0.91 -5.70 -5.47
C LEU A 86 0.25 -5.03 -4.73
N ILE A 87 1.42 -5.68 -4.66
CA ILE A 87 2.62 -5.11 -4.02
C ILE A 87 3.87 -5.37 -4.88
N PRO A 88 4.89 -4.50 -4.77
CA PRO A 88 6.08 -4.62 -5.59
C PRO A 88 6.86 -5.85 -5.14
N LEU A 89 7.48 -6.54 -6.10
CA LEU A 89 8.23 -7.78 -5.88
C LEU A 89 9.61 -7.48 -5.28
N VAL A 90 9.66 -6.60 -4.30
CA VAL A 90 10.83 -6.55 -3.42
C VAL A 90 10.70 -7.77 -2.55
N GLY A 91 11.61 -8.74 -2.70
CA GLY A 91 11.58 -10.04 -2.00
C GLY A 91 11.76 -9.95 -0.47
N TYR A 92 11.43 -8.82 0.14
CA TYR A 92 11.62 -8.47 1.53
C TYR A 92 10.41 -7.68 2.02
N LYS A 93 9.90 -8.02 3.21
CA LYS A 93 8.88 -7.21 3.88
C LYS A 93 9.57 -6.11 4.69
N CYS A 94 9.20 -4.87 4.44
CA CYS A 94 9.65 -3.71 5.20
C CYS A 94 8.49 -3.17 6.04
N SER A 95 8.79 -2.67 7.24
CA SER A 95 7.80 -2.01 8.10
C SER A 95 8.47 -1.12 9.12
N ASN A 96 7.77 -0.11 9.63
CA ASN A 96 8.19 0.66 10.79
C ASN A 96 7.55 0.12 12.07
N LYS A 97 8.31 0.09 13.16
CA LYS A 97 7.87 -0.30 14.51
C LYS A 97 8.20 0.82 15.49
N LEU A 98 7.39 1.00 16.53
CA LEU A 98 7.77 1.89 17.62
C LEU A 98 8.97 1.30 18.35
N GLN A 99 9.85 2.18 18.84
CA GLN A 99 10.96 1.78 19.72
C GLN A 99 10.37 1.56 21.11
N ASP A 100 10.62 0.38 21.70
CA ASP A 100 10.26 0.06 23.08
C ASP A 100 11.05 0.89 24.10
#